data_AF-A0A813FSD2-F1
#
_entry.id   AF-A0A813FSD2-F1
#
_cell.length_a   1.000
_cell.length_b   1.000
_cell.length_c   1.000
_cell.angle_alpha   90.00
_cell.angle_beta   90.00
_cell.angle_gamma   90.00
#
_symmetry.space_group_name_H-M   'P 1'
#
loop_
_entity.id
_entity.type
_entity.pdbx_description
1 polymer ?
#
loop_
_entity_poly.entity_id
_entity_poly.type
_entity_poly.pdbx_seq_one_letter_code
_entity_poly.pdbx_strand_id
1 'polypeptide(L)'
;SFFFVTHLMVRPLTPDAPQHHGSIFHHRLIATIVALCSCATGILVTWRSSWLEGVSARRLELYATFELALPILVVLHLDFYYAGKWQGLSSDEIGSALGDMYFSDSRVLLCWALITVIAHVHLPIRWCLLIWVEIAVLLSYLVCIALGSPEGFTNVAIDWVTLLALILSAAAGKRHVEYLERLSMLALISEKTMRFQSEFQLERMSSQSTTASNKSKNNNSNNNNNNNNRDNEDALSDTRSHDHASMVSSVEKMSDIVFEIDIRVEDASRALHFRAMAKMGQSEHWLIEADQLQCFPEQLLGRGSFGVVVAGEFLGAPVATKLNFALHTLSLSALSSELRIFRRLRHPNIVMFQGACIIPDSVLLILVEELVLG
;
A
#
# COMPACT_ATOMS: atom_id res chain seq x y z
N SER A 1 14.47 -22.48 -23.49
CA SER A 1 14.78 -23.77 -22.83
C SER A 1 13.56 -24.68 -22.65
N PHE A 2 12.38 -24.18 -22.22
CA PHE A 2 11.14 -24.99 -22.11
C PHE A 2 10.69 -25.59 -23.46
N PHE A 3 10.80 -24.83 -24.56
CA PHE A 3 10.54 -25.30 -25.93
C PHE A 3 11.47 -26.43 -26.42
N PHE A 4 12.66 -26.56 -25.84
CA PHE A 4 13.61 -27.59 -26.24
C PHE A 4 13.30 -28.94 -25.57
N VAL A 5 12.74 -28.90 -24.36
CA VAL A 5 12.26 -30.09 -23.63
C VAL A 5 10.97 -30.63 -24.26
N THR A 6 10.03 -29.75 -24.66
CA THR A 6 8.81 -30.18 -25.36
C THR A 6 9.12 -30.78 -26.74
N HIS A 7 10.09 -30.24 -27.48
CA HIS A 7 10.49 -30.79 -28.78
C HIS A 7 11.20 -32.16 -28.69
N LEU A 8 11.83 -32.48 -27.55
CA LEU A 8 12.39 -33.81 -27.28
C LEU A 8 11.35 -34.81 -26.77
N MET A 9 10.28 -34.34 -26.12
CA MET A 9 9.19 -35.16 -25.56
C MET A 9 8.15 -35.60 -26.61
N VAL A 10 8.07 -34.89 -27.74
CA VAL A 10 7.15 -35.13 -28.87
C VAL A 10 7.93 -35.67 -30.08
N ARG A 11 8.73 -36.72 -29.89
CA ARG A 11 9.32 -37.43 -31.02
C ARG A 11 8.24 -38.31 -31.66
N PRO A 12 7.99 -38.22 -32.99
CA PRO A 12 7.00 -39.06 -33.64
C PRO A 12 7.43 -40.53 -33.60
N LEU A 13 6.46 -41.39 -33.30
CA LEU A 13 6.58 -42.85 -33.23
C LEU A 13 7.04 -43.43 -34.58
N THR A 14 7.84 -44.49 -34.53
CA THR A 14 8.03 -45.42 -35.64
C THR A 14 6.68 -46.04 -36.03
N PRO A 15 6.44 -46.33 -37.32
CA PRO A 15 5.12 -46.68 -37.84
C PRO A 15 4.53 -48.02 -37.35
N ASP A 16 5.28 -48.84 -36.60
CA ASP A 16 4.90 -50.20 -36.20
C ASP A 16 4.54 -50.35 -34.70
N ALA A 17 4.26 -49.26 -33.98
CA ALA A 17 4.01 -49.31 -32.53
C ALA A 17 2.60 -49.82 -32.16
N PRO A 18 2.44 -50.70 -31.14
CA PRO A 18 1.16 -51.29 -30.76
C PRO A 18 0.15 -50.26 -30.21
N GLN A 19 -1.15 -50.56 -30.33
CA GLN A 19 -2.30 -49.65 -30.08
C GLN A 19 -2.25 -48.86 -28.76
N HIS A 20 -1.64 -49.41 -27.69
CA HIS A 20 -1.47 -48.73 -26.41
C HIS A 20 -0.59 -47.46 -26.49
N HIS A 21 0.26 -47.32 -27.51
CA HIS A 21 1.14 -46.16 -27.70
C HIS A 21 0.37 -44.87 -28.03
N GLY A 22 -0.72 -44.97 -28.79
CA GLY A 22 -1.57 -43.82 -29.10
C GLY A 22 -2.19 -43.21 -27.84
N SER A 23 -2.64 -44.06 -26.91
CA SER A 23 -3.22 -43.63 -25.63
C SER A 23 -2.23 -42.88 -24.74
N ILE A 24 -1.00 -43.38 -24.58
CA ILE A 24 0.05 -42.70 -23.80
C ILE A 24 0.41 -41.36 -24.44
N PHE A 25 0.53 -41.31 -25.77
CA PHE A 25 0.83 -40.08 -26.50
C PHE A 25 -0.26 -39.02 -26.29
N HIS A 26 -1.54 -39.38 -26.44
CA HIS A 26 -2.66 -38.45 -26.20
C HIS A 26 -2.70 -37.95 -24.75
N HIS A 27 -2.48 -38.82 -23.77
CA HIS A 27 -2.41 -38.45 -22.36
C HIS A 27 -1.29 -37.42 -22.09
N ARG A 28 -0.10 -37.65 -22.63
CA ARG A 28 1.04 -36.74 -22.49
C ARG A 28 0.83 -35.42 -23.23
N LEU A 29 0.15 -35.44 -24.37
CA LEU A 29 -0.23 -34.23 -25.09
C LEU A 29 -1.19 -33.37 -24.26
N ILE A 30 -2.20 -33.98 -23.64
CA ILE A 30 -3.13 -33.29 -22.71
C ILE A 30 -2.34 -32.69 -21.54
N ALA A 31 -1.47 -33.48 -20.90
CA ALA A 31 -0.62 -32.99 -19.81
C ALA A 31 0.26 -31.80 -20.24
N THR A 32 0.80 -31.82 -21.46
CA THR A 32 1.59 -30.72 -22.01
C THR A 32 0.75 -29.47 -22.21
N ILE A 33 -0.47 -29.60 -22.73
CA ILE A 33 -1.40 -28.48 -22.90
C ILE A 33 -1.74 -27.87 -21.53
N VAL A 34 -2.04 -28.69 -20.52
CA VAL A 34 -2.33 -28.24 -19.15
C VAL A 34 -1.12 -27.50 -18.56
N ALA A 35 0.10 -28.01 -18.71
CA ALA A 35 1.31 -27.34 -18.26
C ALA A 35 1.51 -25.98 -18.93
N LEU A 36 1.29 -25.89 -20.25
CA LEU A 36 1.42 -24.64 -21.01
C LEU A 36 0.36 -23.62 -20.59
N CYS A 37 -0.89 -24.06 -20.38
CA CYS A 37 -1.96 -23.21 -19.88
C CYS A 37 -1.65 -22.65 -18.50
N SER A 38 -1.17 -23.47 -17.54
CA SER A 38 -0.80 -23.02 -16.20
C SER A 38 0.41 -22.05 -16.23
N CYS A 39 1.40 -22.30 -17.09
CA CYS A 39 2.49 -21.34 -17.30
C CYS A 39 1.97 -20.01 -17.87
N ALA A 40 1.05 -20.05 -18.83
CA ALA A 40 0.46 -18.85 -19.42
C ALA A 40 -0.36 -18.05 -18.41
N THR A 41 -1.19 -18.71 -17.57
CA THR A 41 -1.94 -18.03 -16.51
C THR A 41 -1.02 -17.43 -15.46
N GLY A 42 0.02 -18.15 -15.03
CA GLY A 42 1.04 -17.63 -14.11
C GLY A 42 1.79 -16.40 -14.66
N ILE A 43 2.17 -16.42 -15.95
CA ILE A 43 2.82 -15.27 -16.61
C ILE A 43 1.85 -14.09 -16.71
N LEU A 44 0.58 -14.31 -17.09
CA LEU A 44 -0.40 -13.24 -17.19
C LEU A 44 -0.66 -12.55 -15.85
N VAL A 45 -0.75 -13.34 -14.77
CA VAL A 45 -0.96 -12.83 -13.40
C VAL A 45 0.23 -12.04 -12.89
N THR A 46 1.45 -12.45 -13.25
CA THR A 46 2.68 -11.73 -12.85
C THR A 46 2.99 -10.51 -13.73
N TRP A 47 2.66 -10.56 -15.02
CA TRP A 47 2.99 -9.51 -15.99
C TRP A 47 2.06 -8.28 -15.93
N ARG A 48 0.80 -8.45 -15.53
CA ARG A 48 -0.18 -7.35 -15.55
C ARG A 48 -0.92 -7.18 -14.22
N SER A 49 -0.14 -6.80 -13.20
CA SER A 49 -0.61 -6.45 -11.85
C SER A 49 -1.70 -5.36 -11.80
N SER A 50 -1.89 -4.57 -12.85
CA SER A 50 -2.90 -3.49 -12.94
C SER A 50 -4.34 -3.98 -13.16
N TRP A 51 -4.57 -5.22 -13.62
CA TRP A 51 -5.93 -5.75 -13.78
C TRP A 51 -6.53 -6.25 -12.45
N LEU A 52 -5.69 -6.36 -11.42
CA LEU A 52 -6.03 -6.90 -10.11
C LEU A 52 -6.08 -5.80 -9.04
N GLU A 53 -6.30 -4.54 -9.42
CA GLU A 53 -6.38 -3.39 -8.51
C GLU A 53 -7.47 -3.54 -7.41
N GLY A 54 -8.42 -4.47 -7.57
CA GLY A 54 -9.43 -4.82 -6.58
C GLY A 54 -9.18 -6.09 -5.76
N VAL A 55 -8.09 -6.83 -6.00
CA VAL A 55 -7.84 -8.12 -5.36
C VAL A 55 -6.85 -7.97 -4.20
N SER A 56 -7.25 -8.39 -3.00
CA SER A 56 -6.38 -8.37 -1.83
C SER A 56 -5.12 -9.23 -2.04
N ALA A 57 -3.96 -8.75 -1.59
CA ALA A 57 -2.68 -9.47 -1.70
C ALA A 57 -2.75 -10.92 -1.21
N ARG A 58 -3.49 -11.22 -0.13
CA ARG A 58 -3.66 -12.59 0.37
C ARG A 58 -4.35 -13.53 -0.62
N ARG A 59 -5.33 -13.04 -1.38
CA ARG A 59 -6.02 -13.85 -2.40
C ARG A 59 -5.11 -14.13 -3.59
N LEU A 60 -4.27 -13.16 -3.95
CA LEU A 60 -3.27 -13.34 -4.99
C LEU A 60 -2.19 -14.35 -4.59
N GLU A 61 -1.73 -14.29 -3.34
CA GLU A 61 -0.79 -15.28 -2.78
C GLU A 61 -1.41 -16.70 -2.80
N LEU A 62 -2.67 -16.86 -2.37
CA LEU A 62 -3.37 -18.16 -2.40
C LEU A 62 -3.55 -18.70 -3.82
N TYR A 63 -3.95 -17.84 -4.75
CA TYR A 63 -4.06 -18.20 -6.16
C TYR A 63 -2.70 -18.66 -6.72
N ALA A 64 -1.63 -17.91 -6.45
CA ALA A 64 -0.28 -18.27 -6.88
C ALA A 64 0.18 -19.61 -6.28
N THR A 65 -0.16 -19.92 -5.02
CA THR A 65 0.14 -21.24 -4.45
C THR A 65 -0.63 -22.37 -5.10
N PHE A 66 -1.90 -22.15 -5.48
CA PHE A 66 -2.69 -23.15 -6.19
C PHE A 66 -2.15 -23.41 -7.59
N GLU A 67 -1.80 -22.33 -8.32
CA GLU A 67 -1.18 -22.44 -9.63
C GLU A 67 0.18 -23.14 -9.60
N LEU A 68 0.96 -23.01 -8.52
CA LEU A 68 2.23 -23.76 -8.35
C LEU A 68 2.03 -25.25 -8.08
N ALA A 69 0.88 -25.67 -7.53
CA ALA A 69 0.60 -27.08 -7.24
C ALA A 69 0.32 -27.89 -8.52
N LEU A 70 -0.29 -27.26 -9.53
CA LEU A 70 -0.59 -27.88 -10.82
C LEU A 70 0.63 -28.42 -11.57
N PRO A 71 1.71 -27.64 -11.84
CA PRO A 71 2.88 -28.14 -12.53
C PRO A 71 3.59 -29.24 -11.76
N ILE A 72 3.55 -29.26 -10.41
CA ILE A 72 4.12 -30.35 -9.60
C ILE A 72 3.45 -31.68 -9.94
N LEU A 73 2.12 -31.71 -10.01
CA LEU A 73 1.36 -32.92 -10.34
C LEU A 73 1.54 -33.32 -11.81
N VAL A 74 1.52 -32.34 -12.71
CA VAL A 74 1.61 -32.58 -14.17
C VAL A 74 2.94 -33.20 -14.59
N VAL A 75 4.04 -32.97 -13.86
CA VAL A 75 5.36 -33.57 -14.17
C VAL A 75 5.29 -35.10 -14.32
N LEU A 76 4.52 -35.80 -13.46
CA LEU A 76 4.37 -37.26 -13.55
C LEU A 76 3.63 -37.71 -14.81
N HIS A 77 2.73 -36.89 -15.32
CA HIS A 77 1.99 -37.18 -16.54
C HIS A 77 2.79 -36.84 -17.80
N LEU A 78 3.82 -36.00 -17.69
CA LEU A 78 4.73 -35.67 -18.80
C LEU A 78 5.79 -36.75 -19.03
N ASP A 79 6.23 -37.40 -17.95
CA ASP A 79 7.18 -38.49 -18.05
C ASP A 79 6.55 -39.75 -18.66
N PHE A 80 7.24 -40.38 -19.61
CA PHE A 80 6.70 -41.52 -20.35
C PHE A 80 6.52 -42.75 -19.45
N TYR A 81 7.47 -43.00 -18.55
CA TYR A 81 7.45 -44.17 -17.67
C TYR A 81 6.26 -44.08 -16.72
N TYR A 82 6.11 -42.94 -16.04
CA TYR A 82 5.01 -42.73 -15.11
C TYR A 82 3.64 -42.62 -15.80
N ALA A 83 3.57 -42.00 -16.98
CA ALA A 83 2.34 -42.01 -17.79
C ALA A 83 1.90 -43.43 -18.18
N GLY A 84 2.85 -44.31 -18.53
CA GLY A 84 2.57 -45.73 -18.79
C GLY A 84 2.08 -46.47 -17.55
N LYS A 85 2.72 -46.25 -16.38
CA LYS A 85 2.30 -46.81 -15.09
C LYS A 85 0.87 -46.40 -14.70
N TRP A 86 0.48 -45.14 -14.96
CA TRP A 86 -0.89 -44.66 -14.76
C TRP A 86 -1.93 -45.37 -15.63
N GLN A 87 -1.52 -45.89 -16.79
CA GLN A 87 -2.37 -46.69 -17.68
C GLN A 87 -2.35 -48.19 -17.33
N GLY A 88 -1.65 -48.58 -16.26
CA GLY A 88 -1.58 -49.95 -15.77
C GLY A 88 -0.56 -50.84 -16.49
N LEU A 89 0.35 -50.25 -17.28
CA LEU A 89 1.39 -51.01 -17.98
C LEU A 89 2.50 -51.47 -17.02
N SER A 90 2.99 -52.68 -17.22
CA SER A 90 4.14 -53.22 -16.50
C SER A 90 5.46 -52.58 -16.97
N SER A 91 6.51 -52.65 -16.15
CA SER A 91 7.81 -52.06 -16.50
C SER A 91 8.42 -52.67 -17.77
N ASP A 92 8.20 -53.98 -17.99
CA ASP A 92 8.73 -54.72 -19.14
C ASP A 92 8.02 -54.32 -20.43
N GLU A 93 6.69 -54.12 -20.39
CA GLU A 93 5.91 -53.61 -21.52
C GLU A 93 6.36 -52.20 -21.93
N ILE A 94 6.61 -51.33 -20.94
CA ILE A 94 7.11 -49.97 -21.16
C ILE A 94 8.54 -49.99 -21.74
N GLY A 95 9.40 -50.91 -21.30
CA GLY A 95 10.76 -51.08 -21.84
C GLY A 95 10.79 -51.61 -23.26
N SER A 96 9.97 -52.62 -23.57
CA SER A 96 9.84 -53.18 -24.91
C SER A 96 9.35 -52.16 -25.95
N ALA A 97 8.54 -51.19 -25.50
CA ALA A 97 7.99 -50.11 -26.30
C ALA A 97 9.03 -49.06 -26.76
N LEU A 98 10.07 -48.80 -25.96
CA LEU A 98 11.08 -47.76 -26.26
C LEU A 98 12.44 -48.31 -26.72
N GLY A 99 12.62 -49.62 -26.73
CA GLY A 99 13.86 -50.29 -27.13
C GLY A 99 14.99 -50.05 -26.12
N ASP A 100 15.12 -50.96 -25.14
CA ASP A 100 16.21 -51.06 -24.15
C ASP A 100 16.76 -49.71 -23.62
N MET A 101 15.90 -48.70 -23.49
CA MET A 101 16.28 -47.43 -22.88
C MET A 101 16.26 -47.56 -21.36
N TYR A 102 17.33 -47.10 -20.71
CA TYR A 102 17.37 -46.96 -19.27
C TYR A 102 16.39 -45.86 -18.83
N PHE A 103 15.41 -46.23 -18.01
CA PHE A 103 14.51 -45.29 -17.34
C PHE A 103 15.16 -44.80 -16.04
N SER A 104 14.96 -43.52 -15.70
CA SER A 104 15.52 -42.89 -14.50
C SER A 104 14.62 -41.76 -14.02
N ASP A 105 14.62 -41.52 -12.71
CA ASP A 105 13.85 -40.44 -12.07
C ASP A 105 14.47 -39.06 -12.24
N SER A 106 15.70 -38.99 -12.76
CA SER A 106 16.47 -37.76 -12.92
C SER A 106 15.70 -36.61 -13.59
N ARG A 107 14.87 -36.91 -14.59
CA ARG A 107 14.09 -35.88 -15.31
C ARG A 107 12.98 -35.29 -14.46
N VAL A 108 12.25 -36.16 -13.75
CA VAL A 108 11.16 -35.77 -12.83
C VAL A 108 11.72 -34.95 -11.67
N LEU A 109 12.81 -35.43 -11.06
CA LEU A 109 13.51 -34.74 -9.99
C LEU A 109 14.04 -33.37 -10.43
N LEU A 110 14.63 -33.26 -11.63
CA LEU A 110 15.12 -31.99 -12.16
C LEU A 110 13.98 -30.99 -12.39
N CYS A 111 12.83 -31.44 -12.90
CA CYS A 111 11.65 -30.59 -13.07
C CYS A 111 11.14 -30.06 -11.73
N TRP A 112 11.01 -30.91 -10.71
CA TRP A 112 10.60 -30.46 -9.37
C TRP A 112 11.63 -29.58 -8.69
N ALA A 113 12.92 -29.85 -8.86
CA ALA A 113 13.99 -28.99 -8.38
C ALA A 113 13.87 -27.58 -8.98
N LEU A 114 13.65 -27.49 -10.30
CA LEU A 114 13.46 -26.21 -10.98
C LEU A 114 12.21 -25.47 -10.48
N ILE A 115 11.06 -26.16 -10.36
CA ILE A 115 9.82 -25.57 -9.84
C ILE A 115 10.04 -25.05 -8.41
N THR A 116 10.70 -25.84 -7.56
CA THR A 116 11.00 -25.47 -6.17
C THR A 116 11.85 -24.20 -6.11
N VAL A 117 12.94 -24.14 -6.89
CA VAL A 117 13.83 -22.96 -6.92
C VAL A 117 13.08 -21.73 -7.42
N ILE A 118 12.33 -21.84 -8.52
CA ILE A 118 11.55 -20.72 -9.07
C ILE A 118 10.53 -20.22 -8.04
N ALA A 119 9.83 -21.12 -7.36
CA ALA A 119 8.84 -20.77 -6.36
C ALA A 119 9.44 -19.98 -5.17
N HIS A 120 10.65 -20.33 -4.73
CA HIS A 120 11.31 -19.65 -3.62
C HIS A 120 11.92 -18.30 -4.03
N VAL A 121 12.50 -18.21 -5.24
CA VAL A 121 13.26 -17.02 -5.67
C VAL A 121 12.38 -15.97 -6.32
N HIS A 122 11.49 -16.36 -7.24
CA HIS A 122 10.82 -15.39 -8.11
C HIS A 122 9.45 -14.94 -7.60
N LEU A 123 8.80 -15.73 -6.74
CA LEU A 123 7.46 -15.41 -6.31
C LEU A 123 7.46 -14.66 -4.97
N PRO A 124 6.75 -13.51 -4.89
CA PRO A 124 6.60 -12.72 -3.66
C PRO A 124 5.55 -13.36 -2.73
N ILE A 125 5.69 -14.66 -2.46
CA ILE A 125 4.80 -15.43 -1.59
C ILE A 125 5.48 -15.56 -0.23
N ARG A 126 4.69 -15.44 0.84
CA ARG A 126 5.13 -15.65 2.22
C ARG A 126 5.55 -17.11 2.43
N TRP A 127 6.63 -17.30 3.16
CA TRP A 127 7.17 -18.64 3.47
C TRP A 127 6.13 -19.60 4.06
N CYS A 128 5.17 -19.13 4.86
CA CYS A 128 4.13 -19.99 5.45
C CYS A 128 3.24 -20.68 4.42
N LEU A 129 2.97 -20.01 3.30
CA LEU A 129 2.13 -20.54 2.22
C LEU A 129 2.93 -21.51 1.33
N LEU A 130 4.24 -21.33 1.25
CA LEU A 130 5.13 -22.15 0.43
C LEU A 130 5.31 -23.58 1.00
N ILE A 131 5.11 -23.78 2.31
CA ILE A 131 5.15 -25.09 2.96
C ILE A 131 4.24 -26.11 2.27
N TRP A 132 3.07 -25.69 1.77
CA TRP A 132 2.16 -26.59 1.06
C TRP A 132 2.74 -27.07 -0.27
N VAL A 133 3.48 -26.20 -0.96
CA VAL A 133 4.18 -26.52 -2.21
C VAL A 133 5.35 -27.47 -1.92
N GLU A 134 6.11 -27.22 -0.85
CA GLU A 134 7.20 -28.10 -0.38
C GLU A 134 6.70 -29.52 -0.07
N ILE A 135 5.59 -29.62 0.67
CA ILE A 135 4.94 -30.90 1.01
C ILE A 135 4.44 -31.59 -0.26
N ALA A 136 3.84 -30.85 -1.20
CA ALA A 136 3.33 -31.42 -2.45
C ALA A 136 4.43 -32.08 -3.29
N VAL A 137 5.62 -31.46 -3.37
CA VAL A 137 6.78 -32.05 -4.08
C VAL A 137 7.27 -33.35 -3.41
N LEU A 138 7.33 -33.39 -2.07
CA LEU A 138 7.74 -34.61 -1.37
C LEU A 138 6.70 -35.72 -1.53
N LEU A 139 5.41 -35.38 -1.42
CA LEU A 139 4.32 -36.34 -1.63
C LEU A 139 4.30 -36.86 -3.07
N SER A 140 4.56 -36.02 -4.07
CA SER A 140 4.60 -36.47 -5.46
C SER A 140 5.75 -37.45 -5.72
N TYR A 141 6.88 -37.31 -5.04
CA TYR A 141 7.94 -38.32 -5.13
C TYR A 141 7.60 -39.62 -4.37
N LEU A 142 6.84 -39.56 -3.28
CA LEU A 142 6.30 -40.78 -2.66
C LEU A 142 5.35 -41.54 -3.61
N VAL A 143 4.62 -40.82 -4.48
CA VAL A 143 3.80 -41.43 -5.54
C VAL A 143 4.69 -42.16 -6.56
N CYS A 144 5.85 -41.61 -6.93
CA CYS A 144 6.83 -42.32 -7.79
C CYS A 144 7.25 -43.67 -7.18
N ILE A 145 7.58 -43.66 -5.89
CA ILE A 145 7.97 -44.87 -5.17
C ILE A 145 6.81 -45.89 -5.16
N ALA A 146 5.58 -45.43 -4.90
CA ALA A 146 4.40 -46.29 -4.88
C ALA A 146 4.05 -46.89 -6.26
N LEU A 147 4.27 -46.15 -7.35
CA LEU A 147 4.10 -46.64 -8.72
C LEU A 147 5.22 -47.57 -9.19
N GLY A 148 6.27 -47.73 -8.37
CA GLY A 148 7.46 -48.52 -8.69
C GLY A 148 8.45 -47.71 -9.53
N SER A 149 9.25 -46.88 -8.85
CA SER A 149 10.35 -46.15 -9.46
C SER A 149 11.28 -47.09 -10.25
N PRO A 150 11.81 -46.65 -11.41
CA PRO A 150 12.78 -47.42 -12.19
C PRO A 150 14.17 -47.49 -11.53
N GLU A 151 14.41 -46.68 -10.49
CA GLU A 151 15.68 -46.62 -9.78
C GLU A 151 15.83 -47.79 -8.79
N GLY A 152 17.08 -48.19 -8.54
CA GLY A 152 17.39 -49.16 -7.49
C GLY A 152 17.07 -48.62 -6.09
N PHE A 153 16.79 -49.49 -5.12
CA PHE A 153 16.43 -49.09 -3.74
C PHE A 153 17.38 -48.07 -3.10
N THR A 154 18.69 -48.23 -3.33
CA THR A 154 19.72 -47.29 -2.85
C THR A 154 19.62 -45.92 -3.52
N ASN A 155 19.38 -45.88 -4.84
CA ASN A 155 19.25 -44.64 -5.60
C ASN A 155 17.99 -43.89 -5.19
N VAL A 156 16.85 -44.59 -5.05
CA VAL A 156 15.60 -44.00 -4.57
C VAL A 156 15.79 -43.30 -3.22
N ALA A 157 16.54 -43.90 -2.30
CA ALA A 157 16.85 -43.30 -1.01
C ALA A 157 17.75 -42.06 -1.13
N ILE A 158 18.77 -42.09 -2.00
CA ILE A 158 19.65 -40.94 -2.28
C ILE A 158 18.83 -39.79 -2.89
N ASP A 159 18.01 -40.08 -3.88
CA ASP A 159 17.13 -39.11 -4.55
C ASP A 159 16.15 -38.48 -3.56
N TRP A 160 15.59 -39.26 -2.64
CA TRP A 160 14.69 -38.76 -1.61
C TRP A 160 15.40 -37.81 -0.64
N VAL A 161 16.58 -38.20 -0.16
CA VAL A 161 17.39 -37.39 0.77
C VAL A 161 17.89 -36.11 0.11
N THR A 162 18.32 -36.19 -1.15
CA THR A 162 18.81 -35.02 -1.90
C THR A 162 17.68 -34.05 -2.22
N LEU A 163 16.49 -34.55 -2.61
CA LEU A 163 15.29 -33.72 -2.80
C LEU A 163 14.87 -33.03 -1.50
N LEU A 164 14.87 -33.75 -0.38
CA LEU A 164 14.57 -33.18 0.93
C LEU A 164 15.59 -32.11 1.32
N ALA A 165 16.89 -32.36 1.14
CA ALA A 165 17.94 -31.40 1.43
C ALA A 165 17.80 -30.13 0.58
N LEU A 166 17.48 -30.27 -0.71
CA LEU A 166 17.20 -29.15 -1.61
C LEU A 166 16.04 -28.30 -1.08
N ILE A 167 14.91 -28.93 -0.76
CA ILE A 167 13.71 -28.24 -0.23
C ILE A 167 14.02 -27.51 1.07
N LEU A 168 14.68 -28.18 2.04
CA LEU A 168 15.05 -27.56 3.31
C LEU A 168 15.99 -26.36 3.12
N SER A 169 16.97 -26.47 2.20
CA SER A 169 17.89 -25.38 1.90
C SER A 169 17.18 -24.18 1.25
N ALA A 170 16.25 -24.43 0.32
CA ALA A 170 15.45 -23.40 -0.32
C ALA A 170 14.52 -22.70 0.70
N ALA A 171 13.85 -23.49 1.56
CA ALA A 171 12.98 -22.99 2.61
C ALA A 171 13.74 -22.13 3.63
N ALA A 172 14.93 -22.58 4.06
CA ALA A 172 15.81 -21.81 4.95
C ALA A 172 16.24 -20.49 4.29
N GLY A 173 16.63 -20.53 3.01
CA GLY A 173 16.97 -19.34 2.23
C GLY A 173 15.83 -18.33 2.15
N LYS A 174 14.62 -18.77 1.82
CA LYS A 174 13.43 -17.90 1.74
C LYS A 174 13.09 -17.25 3.07
N ARG A 175 13.09 -18.04 4.16
CA ARG A 175 12.84 -17.53 5.52
C ARG A 175 13.90 -16.50 5.93
N HIS A 176 15.16 -16.73 5.57
CA HIS A 176 16.25 -15.80 5.86
C HIS A 176 16.08 -14.47 5.11
N VAL A 177 15.77 -14.51 3.81
CA VAL A 177 15.52 -13.31 3.00
C VAL A 177 14.35 -12.51 3.55
N GLU A 178 13.21 -13.14 3.80
CA GLU A 178 12.04 -12.45 4.38
C GLU A 178 12.33 -11.87 5.77
N TYR A 179 13.11 -12.56 6.58
CA TYR A 179 13.52 -12.06 7.89
C TYR A 179 14.36 -10.79 7.76
N LEU A 180 15.35 -10.78 6.87
CA LEU A 180 16.19 -9.61 6.60
C LEU A 180 15.39 -8.43 6.04
N GLU A 181 14.43 -8.68 5.14
CA GLU A 181 13.53 -7.66 4.62
C GLU A 181 12.66 -7.04 5.72
N ARG A 182 12.13 -7.85 6.63
CA ARG A 182 11.34 -7.34 7.76
C ARG A 182 12.20 -6.54 8.72
N LEU A 183 13.43 -6.97 8.98
CA LEU A 183 14.38 -6.21 9.80
C LEU A 183 14.73 -4.86 9.18
N SER A 184 14.96 -4.81 7.86
CA SER A 184 15.27 -3.55 7.18
C SER A 184 14.09 -2.58 7.21
N MET A 185 12.86 -3.08 7.03
CA MET A 185 11.65 -2.26 7.19
C MET A 185 11.49 -1.74 8.62
N LEU A 186 11.71 -2.58 9.64
CA LEU A 186 11.64 -2.16 11.03
C LEU A 186 12.68 -1.07 11.36
N ALA A 187 13.92 -1.23 10.86
CA ALA A 187 14.97 -0.23 11.03
C ALA A 187 14.55 1.11 10.39
N LEU A 188 14.05 1.07 9.15
CA LEU A 188 13.58 2.27 8.46
C LEU A 188 12.41 2.94 9.19
N ILE A 189 11.44 2.16 9.66
CA ILE A 189 10.31 2.68 10.45
C ILE A 189 10.83 3.33 11.74
N SER A 190 11.75 2.67 12.46
CA SER A 190 12.33 3.21 13.69
C SER A 190 13.06 4.54 13.46
N GLU A 191 13.81 4.65 12.37
CA GLU A 191 14.51 5.88 11.97
C GLU A 191 13.52 7.01 11.68
N LYS A 192 12.46 6.73 10.92
CA LYS A 192 11.41 7.71 10.60
C LYS A 192 10.67 8.15 11.85
N THR A 193 10.38 7.23 12.77
CA THR A 193 9.77 7.55 14.06
C THR A 193 10.68 8.45 14.90
N MET A 194 11.98 8.15 14.99
CA MET A 194 12.94 9.00 15.71
C MET A 194 13.05 10.40 15.09
N ARG A 195 13.08 10.50 13.76
CA ARG A 195 13.09 11.80 13.06
C ARG A 195 11.86 12.62 13.39
N PHE A 196 10.67 12.02 13.28
CA PHE A 196 9.42 12.69 13.64
C PHE A 196 9.42 13.15 15.10
N GLN A 197 9.88 12.31 16.03
CA GLN A 197 10.01 12.67 17.45
C GLN A 197 10.99 13.83 17.66
N SER A 198 12.12 13.84 16.96
CA SER A 198 13.11 14.92 17.06
C SER A 198 12.59 16.24 16.49
N GLU A 199 11.90 16.21 15.35
CA GLU A 199 11.27 17.38 14.73
C GLU A 199 10.17 17.95 15.64
N PHE A 200 9.34 17.08 16.23
CA PHE A 200 8.32 17.48 17.20
C PHE A 200 8.92 18.14 18.45
N GLN A 201 10.04 17.61 18.98
CA GLN A 201 10.72 18.21 20.12
C GLN A 201 11.34 19.57 19.77
N LEU A 202 11.97 19.69 18.60
CA LEU A 202 12.55 20.95 18.11
C LEU A 202 11.48 22.02 17.92
N GLU A 203 10.30 21.65 17.40
CA GLU A 203 9.17 22.57 17.28
C GLU A 203 8.74 23.10 18.65
N ARG A 204 8.60 22.24 19.67
CA ARG A 204 8.25 22.69 21.04
C ARG A 204 9.30 23.63 21.65
N MET A 205 10.59 23.36 21.45
CA MET A 205 11.67 24.24 21.94
C MET A 205 11.69 25.59 21.20
N SER A 206 11.46 25.58 19.88
CA SER A 206 11.34 26.79 19.06
C SER A 206 10.16 27.66 19.51
N SER A 207 8.99 27.06 19.75
CA SER A 207 7.83 27.78 20.28
C SER A 207 8.13 28.41 21.65
N GLN A 208 8.77 27.68 22.58
CA GLN A 208 9.10 28.20 23.92
C GLN A 208 10.14 29.33 23.90
N SER A 209 11.19 29.21 23.07
CA SER A 209 12.22 30.25 22.94
C SER A 209 11.67 31.55 22.34
N THR A 210 10.73 31.45 21.41
CA THR A 210 10.00 32.61 20.84
C THR A 210 9.18 33.32 21.93
N THR A 211 8.48 32.57 22.79
CA THR A 211 7.72 33.13 23.91
C THR A 211 8.61 33.80 24.96
N ALA A 212 9.78 33.24 25.27
CA ALA A 212 10.73 33.81 26.24
C ALA A 212 11.39 35.11 25.73
N SER A 213 11.73 35.18 24.43
CA SER A 213 12.33 36.37 23.81
C SER A 213 11.35 37.55 23.77
N ASN A 214 10.07 37.30 23.47
CA ASN A 214 9.03 38.34 23.52
C ASN A 214 8.82 38.89 24.95
N LYS A 215 8.95 38.05 25.98
CA LYS A 215 8.84 38.49 27.39
C LYS A 215 9.98 39.43 27.81
N SER A 216 11.20 39.20 27.30
CA SER A 216 12.36 40.06 27.59
C SER A 216 12.30 41.41 26.86
N LYS A 217 11.72 41.47 25.65
CA LYS A 217 11.51 42.74 24.93
C LYS A 217 10.42 43.60 25.57
N ASN A 218 9.36 42.98 26.09
CA ASN A 218 8.24 43.74 26.66
C ASN A 218 8.61 44.45 27.98
N ASN A 219 9.55 43.90 28.75
CA ASN A 219 10.05 44.57 29.97
C ASN A 219 10.92 45.81 29.68
N ASN A 220 11.46 45.95 28.46
CA ASN A 220 12.31 47.10 28.10
C ASN A 220 11.52 48.24 27.44
N SER A 221 10.28 48.03 27.04
CA SER A 221 9.47 49.02 26.30
C SER A 221 8.53 49.85 27.19
N ASN A 222 8.47 49.58 28.50
CA ASN A 222 7.48 50.20 29.40
C ASN A 222 7.95 51.52 30.04
N ASN A 223 8.93 52.22 29.46
CA ASN A 223 9.51 53.43 30.07
C ASN A 223 9.43 54.71 29.22
N ASN A 224 8.62 54.75 28.16
CA ASN A 224 8.38 56.01 27.44
C ASN A 224 7.00 55.98 26.79
N ASN A 225 6.04 56.72 27.35
CA ASN A 225 5.33 57.80 26.65
C ASN A 225 4.11 58.27 27.45
N ASN A 226 4.27 59.44 28.07
CA ASN A 226 3.18 60.39 28.29
C ASN A 226 3.30 61.47 27.20
N ASN A 227 2.28 61.59 26.35
CA ASN A 227 1.57 62.85 26.06
C ASN A 227 0.71 62.76 24.79
N ASN A 228 -0.60 62.76 25.03
CA ASN A 228 -1.71 63.49 24.38
C ASN A 228 -1.31 64.57 23.35
N ASN A 229 -2.11 64.97 22.35
CA ASN A 229 -3.34 64.55 21.68
C ASN A 229 -3.63 65.67 20.62
N ARG A 230 -4.62 65.46 19.73
CA ARG A 230 -5.37 66.46 18.92
C ARG A 230 -4.70 66.98 17.62
N ASP A 231 -5.35 67.10 16.45
CA ASP A 231 -6.77 67.32 16.08
C ASP A 231 -7.11 66.84 14.65
N ASN A 232 -8.43 66.79 14.38
CA ASN A 232 -9.17 67.00 13.13
C ASN A 232 -9.85 65.79 12.45
N GLU A 233 -11.17 65.79 12.65
CA GLU A 233 -12.21 65.16 11.83
C GLU A 233 -12.43 65.94 10.53
N ASP A 234 -12.77 65.23 9.46
CA ASP A 234 -13.62 65.74 8.39
C ASP A 234 -14.48 64.60 7.81
N ALA A 235 -15.72 64.97 7.50
CA ALA A 235 -16.87 64.12 7.20
C ALA A 235 -16.90 63.53 5.77
N LEU A 236 -17.78 62.52 5.54
CA LEU A 236 -18.97 62.63 4.67
C LEU A 236 -19.39 61.30 3.97
N SER A 237 -20.64 60.88 4.23
CA SER A 237 -21.59 60.11 3.38
C SER A 237 -21.21 58.68 2.92
N ASP A 238 -22.10 57.72 2.63
CA ASP A 238 -23.56 57.66 2.55
C ASP A 238 -24.03 56.18 2.57
N THR A 239 -25.26 55.99 3.05
CA THR A 239 -26.29 54.94 2.79
C THR A 239 -26.00 53.45 2.43
N ARG A 240 -26.73 52.60 3.19
CA ARG A 240 -27.53 51.41 2.82
C ARG A 240 -26.83 50.12 2.36
N SER A 241 -26.94 49.07 3.19
CA SER A 241 -27.92 47.97 2.96
C SER A 241 -27.98 47.03 4.16
N HIS A 242 -29.21 46.79 4.62
CA HIS A 242 -29.56 45.66 5.48
C HIS A 242 -29.20 44.36 4.74
N ASP A 243 -28.53 43.43 5.44
CA ASP A 243 -28.58 41.95 5.27
C ASP A 243 -27.41 41.23 5.97
N HIS A 244 -26.43 41.95 6.54
CA HIS A 244 -25.29 41.37 7.27
C HIS A 244 -25.59 40.89 8.71
N ALA A 245 -26.78 41.14 9.25
CA ALA A 245 -27.03 40.98 10.68
C ALA A 245 -27.09 39.52 11.17
N SER A 246 -27.44 38.56 10.30
CA SER A 246 -27.58 37.16 10.73
C SER A 246 -26.24 36.43 10.81
N MET A 247 -25.29 36.76 9.93
CA MET A 247 -23.97 36.12 9.83
C MET A 247 -22.97 36.69 10.84
N VAL A 248 -23.08 37.98 11.18
CA VAL A 248 -22.31 38.59 12.27
C VAL A 248 -22.61 37.90 13.59
N SER A 249 -23.86 37.46 13.85
CA SER A 249 -24.18 36.75 15.10
C SER A 249 -23.55 35.35 15.20
N SER A 250 -23.36 34.65 14.07
CA SER A 250 -22.72 33.34 14.04
C SER A 250 -21.20 33.43 14.14
N VAL A 251 -20.60 34.50 13.59
CA VAL A 251 -19.17 34.82 13.76
C VAL A 251 -18.89 35.34 15.17
N GLU A 252 -19.77 36.14 15.76
CA GLU A 252 -19.68 36.60 17.16
C GLU A 252 -19.78 35.41 18.13
N LYS A 253 -20.72 34.47 17.94
CA LYS A 253 -20.77 33.24 18.75
C LYS A 253 -19.56 32.33 18.56
N MET A 254 -18.99 32.26 17.35
CA MET A 254 -17.73 31.53 17.10
C MET A 254 -16.55 32.26 17.76
N SER A 255 -16.61 33.60 17.82
CA SER A 255 -15.63 34.43 18.51
C SER A 255 -15.73 34.24 20.03
N ASP A 256 -16.93 34.09 20.62
CA ASP A 256 -17.10 33.85 22.07
C ASP A 256 -16.47 32.53 22.53
N ILE A 257 -16.45 31.50 21.67
CA ILE A 257 -15.74 30.24 21.93
C ILE A 257 -14.20 30.43 21.83
N VAL A 258 -13.75 31.46 21.11
CA VAL A 258 -12.35 31.81 20.88
C VAL A 258 -11.84 32.90 21.88
N PHE A 259 -12.73 33.70 22.48
CA PHE A 259 -12.41 34.92 23.22
C PHE A 259 -11.95 34.73 24.69
N GLU A 260 -11.73 33.51 25.16
CA GLU A 260 -11.04 33.29 26.45
C GLU A 260 -9.50 33.40 26.34
N ILE A 261 -8.98 33.82 25.18
CA ILE A 261 -7.55 33.99 24.94
C ILE A 261 -7.26 35.47 24.64
N ASP A 262 -6.59 36.11 25.59
CA ASP A 262 -6.18 37.53 25.63
C ASP A 262 -5.46 37.98 24.33
N ILE A 263 -6.11 38.85 23.54
CA ILE A 263 -5.58 39.39 22.27
C ILE A 263 -4.94 40.76 22.52
N ARG A 264 -3.60 40.82 22.56
CA ARG A 264 -2.86 42.08 22.42
C ARG A 264 -1.56 41.93 21.61
N VAL A 265 -1.51 42.64 20.47
CA VAL A 265 -0.34 43.34 19.86
C VAL A 265 0.53 42.60 18.79
N GLU A 266 0.08 41.51 18.14
CA GLU A 266 0.82 40.88 16.99
C GLU A 266 0.12 40.95 15.61
N ASP A 267 -0.90 41.80 15.45
CA ASP A 267 -1.93 41.62 14.41
C ASP A 267 -1.48 41.97 12.97
N ALA A 268 -0.61 42.96 12.76
CA ALA A 268 -0.31 43.47 11.41
C ALA A 268 0.52 42.50 10.54
N SER A 269 1.53 41.85 11.12
CA SER A 269 2.41 40.94 10.36
C SER A 269 1.69 39.63 9.99
N ARG A 270 0.79 39.17 10.87
CA ARG A 270 0.00 37.94 10.64
C ARG A 270 -1.13 38.17 9.66
N ALA A 271 -1.82 39.30 9.75
CA ALA A 271 -2.80 39.72 8.74
C ALA A 271 -2.16 39.78 7.33
N LEU A 272 -0.91 40.28 7.23
CA LEU A 272 -0.17 40.30 5.95
C LEU A 272 0.09 38.89 5.39
N HIS A 273 0.43 37.94 6.25
CA HIS A 273 0.66 36.54 5.84
C HIS A 273 -0.64 35.83 5.44
N PHE A 274 -1.72 36.05 6.19
CA PHE A 274 -3.05 35.52 5.83
C PHE A 274 -3.52 36.08 4.49
N ARG A 275 -3.24 37.36 4.21
CA ARG A 275 -3.45 37.96 2.88
C ARG A 275 -2.59 37.31 1.80
N ALA A 276 -1.33 36.98 2.09
CA ALA A 276 -0.47 36.27 1.14
C ALA A 276 -0.94 34.84 0.86
N MET A 277 -1.39 34.11 1.89
CA MET A 277 -1.99 32.78 1.75
C MET A 277 -3.32 32.83 0.99
N ALA A 278 -4.16 33.82 1.25
CA ALA A 278 -5.39 34.05 0.49
C ALA A 278 -5.10 34.32 -0.98
N LYS A 279 -4.12 35.18 -1.30
CA LYS A 279 -3.68 35.42 -2.69
C LYS A 279 -3.19 34.13 -3.36
N MET A 280 -2.39 33.32 -2.65
CA MET A 280 -1.93 32.03 -3.15
C MET A 280 -3.13 31.09 -3.42
N GLY A 281 -4.08 31.01 -2.49
CA GLY A 281 -5.26 30.15 -2.63
C GLY A 281 -6.21 30.58 -3.74
N GLN A 282 -6.30 31.87 -4.02
CA GLN A 282 -7.01 32.39 -5.20
C GLN A 282 -6.32 31.93 -6.49
N SER A 283 -4.99 32.09 -6.59
CA SER A 283 -4.24 31.70 -7.79
C SER A 283 -4.25 30.19 -8.07
N GLU A 284 -4.46 29.40 -7.02
CA GLU A 284 -4.41 27.93 -7.08
C GLU A 284 -5.80 27.28 -6.92
N HIS A 285 -6.86 28.08 -6.93
CA HIS A 285 -8.26 27.65 -6.93
C HIS A 285 -8.65 26.68 -5.79
N TRP A 286 -8.12 26.91 -4.58
CA TRP A 286 -8.53 26.17 -3.37
C TRP A 286 -9.09 27.07 -2.27
N LEU A 287 -8.98 28.38 -2.40
CA LEU A 287 -9.59 29.32 -1.45
C LEU A 287 -11.11 29.32 -1.62
N ILE A 288 -11.80 29.08 -0.51
CA ILE A 288 -13.26 29.18 -0.41
C ILE A 288 -13.61 30.57 0.14
N GLU A 289 -14.49 31.26 -0.57
CA GLU A 289 -15.02 32.56 -0.14
C GLU A 289 -15.93 32.36 1.08
N ALA A 290 -15.91 33.33 1.99
CA ALA A 290 -16.59 33.20 3.28
C ALA A 290 -18.12 33.14 3.16
N ASP A 291 -18.69 33.65 2.06
CA ASP A 291 -20.11 33.60 1.73
C ASP A 291 -20.57 32.22 1.22
N GLN A 292 -19.64 31.41 0.71
CA GLN A 292 -19.92 30.06 0.19
C GLN A 292 -19.89 28.99 1.28
N LEU A 293 -19.37 29.31 2.47
CA LEU A 293 -19.17 28.39 3.58
C LEU A 293 -20.01 28.79 4.79
N GLN A 294 -20.95 27.93 5.18
CA GLN A 294 -21.71 28.07 6.41
C GLN A 294 -21.22 27.07 7.46
N CYS A 295 -20.81 27.54 8.63
CA CYS A 295 -20.43 26.69 9.75
C CYS A 295 -21.57 26.60 10.76
N PHE A 296 -21.76 25.44 11.40
CA PHE A 296 -22.77 25.20 12.43
C PHE A 296 -22.09 24.94 13.79
N PRO A 297 -21.79 25.99 14.59
CA PRO A 297 -21.02 25.85 15.84
C PRO A 297 -21.68 24.92 16.87
N GLU A 298 -23.01 24.84 16.85
CA GLU A 298 -23.80 24.02 17.77
C GLU A 298 -23.68 22.51 17.46
N GLN A 299 -23.20 22.16 16.26
CA GLN A 299 -23.00 20.77 15.81
C GLN A 299 -21.51 20.39 15.81
N LEU A 300 -20.97 20.21 17.01
CA LEU A 300 -19.60 19.76 17.23
C LEU A 300 -19.41 18.31 16.76
N LEU A 301 -18.51 18.08 15.80
CA LEU A 301 -18.13 16.75 15.33
C LEU A 301 -16.93 16.19 16.09
N GLY A 302 -16.02 17.06 16.55
CA GLY A 302 -14.87 16.64 17.35
C GLY A 302 -14.02 17.80 17.85
N ARG A 303 -13.29 17.58 18.94
CA ARG A 303 -12.34 18.55 19.51
C ARG A 303 -11.02 17.85 19.78
N GLY A 304 -9.92 18.42 19.28
CA GLY A 304 -8.57 17.91 19.46
C GLY A 304 -7.57 19.00 19.82
N SER A 305 -6.30 18.62 19.98
CA SER A 305 -5.20 19.56 20.26
C SER A 305 -4.96 20.56 19.11
N PHE A 306 -5.34 20.19 17.89
CA PHE A 306 -5.11 20.99 16.69
C PHE A 306 -6.25 21.97 16.39
N GLY A 307 -7.44 21.75 16.95
CA GLY A 307 -8.63 22.48 16.54
C GLY A 307 -9.94 21.88 16.99
N VAL A 308 -11.01 22.56 16.60
CA VAL A 308 -12.38 22.07 16.70
C VAL A 308 -12.91 21.77 15.31
N VAL A 309 -13.63 20.67 15.17
CA VAL A 309 -14.31 20.28 13.94
C VAL A 309 -15.81 20.40 14.16
N VAL A 310 -16.48 21.22 13.37
CA VAL A 310 -17.94 21.40 13.41
C VAL A 310 -18.54 21.02 12.06
N ALA A 311 -19.81 20.67 12.05
CA ALA A 311 -20.52 20.47 10.79
C ALA A 311 -20.66 21.82 10.06
N GLY A 312 -20.72 21.76 8.74
CA GLY A 312 -20.96 22.93 7.91
C GLY A 312 -21.61 22.56 6.58
N GLU A 313 -21.88 23.58 5.79
CA GLU A 313 -22.43 23.47 4.45
C GLU A 313 -21.57 24.33 3.50
N PHE A 314 -21.11 23.70 2.42
CA PHE A 314 -20.36 24.37 1.36
C PHE A 314 -21.14 24.22 0.05
N LEU A 315 -21.68 25.32 -0.48
CA LEU A 315 -22.51 25.33 -1.69
C LEU A 315 -23.65 24.29 -1.69
N GLY A 316 -24.33 24.09 -0.55
CA GLY A 316 -25.39 23.07 -0.44
C GLY A 316 -24.90 21.68 -0.02
N ALA A 317 -23.59 21.42 -0.01
CA ALA A 317 -23.03 20.12 0.33
C ALA A 317 -22.63 20.06 1.82
N PRO A 318 -22.99 18.99 2.55
CA PRO A 318 -22.56 18.83 3.94
C PRO A 318 -21.05 18.58 4.02
N VAL A 319 -20.37 19.33 4.90
CA VAL A 319 -18.92 19.31 5.07
C VAL A 319 -18.52 19.27 6.54
N ALA A 320 -17.31 18.80 6.81
CA ALA A 320 -16.65 18.96 8.09
C ALA A 320 -15.73 20.19 8.03
N THR A 321 -15.91 21.14 8.95
CA THR A 321 -15.11 22.37 9.01
C THR A 321 -14.19 22.33 10.22
N LYS A 322 -12.89 22.29 9.98
CA LYS A 322 -11.86 22.25 11.03
C LYS A 322 -11.30 23.65 11.26
N LEU A 323 -11.58 24.19 12.44
CA LEU A 323 -11.07 25.46 12.93
C LEU A 323 -9.81 25.20 13.77
N ASN A 324 -8.68 25.74 13.35
CA ASN A 324 -7.41 25.48 14.04
C ASN A 324 -7.22 26.44 15.24
N PHE A 325 -7.11 25.89 16.45
CA PHE A 325 -6.92 26.67 17.70
C PHE A 325 -5.54 27.33 17.77
N ALA A 326 -4.56 26.73 17.11
CA ALA A 326 -3.14 27.02 17.31
C ALA A 326 -2.58 28.04 16.30
N LEU A 327 -3.41 28.91 15.72
CA LEU A 327 -2.92 29.97 14.82
C LEU A 327 -1.97 30.93 15.55
N HIS A 328 -2.06 31.02 16.89
CA HIS A 328 -1.13 31.79 17.72
C HIS A 328 0.22 31.13 18.00
N THR A 329 0.36 29.81 17.85
CA THR A 329 1.57 29.07 18.27
C THR A 329 2.24 28.27 17.15
N LEU A 330 1.51 27.95 16.08
CA LEU A 330 2.05 27.27 14.91
C LEU A 330 2.81 28.26 14.03
N SER A 331 3.99 27.86 13.54
CA SER A 331 4.67 28.68 12.54
C SER A 331 3.82 28.73 11.28
N LEU A 332 3.69 29.92 10.68
CA LEU A 332 2.94 30.13 9.44
C LEU A 332 3.50 29.28 8.26
N SER A 333 4.76 28.86 8.35
CA SER A 333 5.39 27.92 7.43
C SER A 333 4.90 26.48 7.59
N ALA A 334 4.56 26.05 8.80
CA ALA A 334 3.96 24.73 9.05
C ALA A 334 2.54 24.66 8.45
N LEU A 335 1.75 25.73 8.65
CA LEU A 335 0.38 25.84 8.13
C LEU A 335 0.31 25.78 6.60
N SER A 336 1.21 26.50 5.92
CA SER A 336 1.31 26.47 4.46
C SER A 336 1.82 25.12 3.92
N SER A 337 2.72 24.45 4.65
CA SER A 337 3.19 23.12 4.31
C SER A 337 2.08 22.06 4.46
N GLU A 338 1.26 22.17 5.50
CA GLU A 338 0.13 21.28 5.75
C GLU A 338 -0.94 21.42 4.64
N LEU A 339 -1.31 22.66 4.28
CA LEU A 339 -2.20 22.93 3.13
C LEU A 339 -1.64 22.36 1.82
N ARG A 340 -0.32 22.45 1.61
CA ARG A 340 0.33 21.89 0.42
C ARG A 340 0.21 20.37 0.34
N ILE A 341 0.22 19.69 1.50
CA ILE A 341 0.06 18.23 1.58
C ILE A 341 -1.40 17.86 1.29
N PHE A 342 -2.37 18.48 1.98
CA PHE A 342 -3.79 18.16 1.80
C PHE A 342 -4.27 18.33 0.35
N ARG A 343 -3.73 19.32 -0.36
CA ARG A 343 -4.04 19.54 -1.78
C ARG A 343 -3.63 18.40 -2.72
N ARG A 344 -2.71 17.54 -2.31
CA ARG A 344 -2.16 16.45 -3.14
C ARG A 344 -2.68 15.07 -2.75
N LEU A 345 -3.40 14.96 -1.63
CA LEU A 345 -3.92 13.70 -1.13
C LEU A 345 -5.29 13.42 -1.74
N ARG A 346 -5.36 12.44 -2.64
CA ARG A 346 -6.63 11.87 -3.13
C ARG A 346 -6.55 10.35 -3.04
N HIS A 347 -7.30 9.77 -2.12
CA HIS A 347 -7.32 8.33 -1.90
C HIS A 347 -8.67 7.93 -1.29
N PRO A 348 -9.28 6.79 -1.69
CA PRO A 348 -10.61 6.38 -1.21
C PRO A 348 -10.73 6.17 0.30
N ASN A 349 -9.61 5.97 1.00
CA ASN A 349 -9.57 5.80 2.46
C ASN A 349 -9.01 7.02 3.21
N ILE A 350 -8.94 8.18 2.56
CA ILE A 350 -8.50 9.44 3.18
C ILE A 350 -9.61 10.46 2.94
N VAL A 351 -9.98 11.21 3.99
CA VAL A 351 -11.01 12.26 3.89
C VAL A 351 -10.61 13.27 2.81
N MET A 352 -11.55 13.55 1.91
CA MET A 352 -11.29 14.45 0.79
C MET A 352 -11.19 15.90 1.28
N PHE A 353 -10.07 16.55 0.97
CA PHE A 353 -9.90 17.98 1.16
C PHE A 353 -10.61 18.76 0.06
N GLN A 354 -11.56 19.61 0.44
CA GLN A 354 -12.37 20.39 -0.49
C GLN A 354 -11.82 21.80 -0.72
N GLY A 355 -11.22 22.39 0.32
CA GLY A 355 -10.62 23.72 0.23
C GLY A 355 -10.38 24.32 1.61
N ALA A 356 -10.05 25.60 1.64
CA ALA A 356 -9.88 26.32 2.90
C ALA A 356 -10.45 27.73 2.81
N CYS A 357 -11.08 28.18 3.89
CA CYS A 357 -11.54 29.56 4.05
C CYS A 357 -10.57 30.32 4.97
N ILE A 358 -10.17 31.50 4.54
CA ILE A 358 -9.24 32.37 5.26
C ILE A 358 -9.97 33.67 5.57
N ILE A 359 -10.09 34.01 6.85
CA ILE A 359 -10.61 35.30 7.32
C ILE A 359 -9.42 36.10 7.86
N PRO A 360 -8.84 37.03 7.07
CA PRO A 360 -7.61 37.71 7.45
C PRO A 360 -7.76 38.60 8.68
N ASP A 361 -8.92 39.24 8.85
CA ASP A 361 -9.16 40.21 9.93
C ASP A 361 -9.30 39.52 11.29
N SER A 362 -9.80 38.29 11.31
CA SER A 362 -9.90 37.46 12.52
C SER A 362 -8.75 36.45 12.63
N VAL A 363 -7.77 36.50 11.71
CA VAL A 363 -6.64 35.56 11.61
C VAL A 363 -7.11 34.11 11.73
N LEU A 364 -8.20 33.76 11.03
CA LEU A 364 -8.84 32.45 11.12
C LEU A 364 -8.62 31.66 9.83
N LEU A 365 -8.15 30.42 9.97
CA LEU A 365 -8.07 29.43 8.89
C LEU A 365 -9.01 28.28 9.21
N ILE A 366 -9.95 28.06 8.30
CA ILE A 366 -10.91 26.96 8.36
C ILE A 366 -10.58 26.01 7.22
N LEU A 367 -10.29 24.76 7.54
CA LEU A 367 -10.15 23.70 6.54
C LEU A 367 -11.52 23.08 6.28
N VAL A 368 -11.86 22.88 5.01
CA VAL A 368 -13.13 22.29 4.58
C VAL A 368 -12.86 20.91 4.00
N GLU A 369 -13.43 19.91 4.63
CA GLU A 369 -13.25 18.49 4.33
C GLU A 369 -14.61 17.82 4.09
N GLU A 370 -14.60 16.68 3.40
CA GLU A 370 -15.80 15.85 3.24
C GLU A 370 -16.34 15.39 4.59
N LEU A 371 -17.66 15.49 4.78
CA LEU A 371 -18.32 14.93 5.96
C LEU A 371 -18.54 13.43 5.77
N VAL A 372 -17.78 12.62 6.50
CA VAL A 372 -17.98 11.16 6.52
C VAL A 372 -18.96 10.80 7.63
N LEU A 373 -20.14 10.32 7.24
CA LEU A 373 -21.11 9.72 8.15
C LEU A 373 -20.72 8.26 8.35
N GLY A 374 -20.23 7.93 9.55
CA GLY A 374 -19.78 6.58 9.93
C GLY A 374 -20.89 5.56 10.06
#